data_AF-A0A938I7Y5-F1
#
_entry.id   AF-A0A938I7Y5-F1
#
_cell.length_a   1.000
_cell.length_b   1.000
_cell.length_c   1.000
_cell.angle_alpha   90.00
_cell.angle_beta   90.00
_cell.angle_gamma   90.00
#
_symmetry.space_group_name_H-M   'P 1'
#
loop_
_entity.id
_entity.type
_entity.pdbx_description
1 polymer ?
#
loop_
_entity_poly.entity_id
_entity_poly.type
_entity_poly.pdbx_seq_one_letter_code
_entity_poly.pdbx_strand_id
1 'polypeptide(L)'
;MFSRRSWLSLTLAGLAAFGLCSKATIGADDDGWQTIFDGKTLDGWDGNPDFWRVEDGTITGQTTAAKPTKGNTFIIWRKGETADFELKLEYKIVGGNSGIQYRSFEVPDNKWVIGGYQADFEAGDTYSGINYGERFRGILAGRGEKTVIGTDHKPKVVEKIGDTKEIQAKIKKEDWNAYHVTAKGFTFTHKINDVTTSICTDDDTEQRRAKGVLALQLHAGPPMKVQFRNIKIKPLKSDAVSGSKGEDKVSSSGKKKALLLAGNPSHGFGAHDHLAGCSLLAKLLNASGLVDAKVHSLKNDGWPKPEEIAAANTIMIYSDGGGGHPFNSHLDELTERAAKGTGIVCIHYGVETTIGKPGQAFLDWTGGYFEPNYSVNPHWQAYYRSLPKHPTTNGVKPFSTHDEWYYHMRFREKMEGVTPILTDLPPATTLVVLDKDGKIVMEEKDGKKVPKLSRPENAHNNNPHARKAVLEDKSPQHTAWATQRADGGRGFGCSGGHDHWNWGNPQFRRLILNSIVWTAGVDVPADGVPIGKVTVDDLLKNHDEPIPADFDTKHRPRIQALLDEWNAQAAK
;
A
#
# COMPACT_ATOMS: atom_id res chain seq x y z
N MET A 1 33.70 54.44 60.44
CA MET A 1 32.32 54.15 60.86
C MET A 1 31.56 53.58 59.65
N PHE A 2 30.81 52.49 59.86
CA PHE A 2 29.62 51.96 59.15
C PHE A 2 29.24 52.58 57.78
N SER A 3 28.73 51.92 56.74
CA SER A 3 28.21 50.57 56.49
C SER A 3 27.69 50.54 55.02
N ARG A 4 27.92 49.43 54.30
CA ARG A 4 27.09 48.78 53.24
C ARG A 4 26.30 49.64 52.21
N ARG A 5 26.52 49.41 50.89
CA ARG A 5 25.76 48.50 49.98
C ARG A 5 25.91 48.89 48.49
N SER A 6 26.28 47.88 47.71
CA SER A 6 25.67 47.44 46.44
C SER A 6 25.95 48.09 45.07
N TRP A 7 26.50 47.20 44.22
CA TRP A 7 26.22 46.93 42.80
C TRP A 7 26.99 47.75 41.76
N LEU A 8 27.96 47.09 41.10
CA LEU A 8 28.50 47.52 39.81
C LEU A 8 28.38 46.38 38.78
N SER A 9 27.75 46.76 37.68
CA SER A 9 27.58 46.05 36.42
C SER A 9 28.91 45.61 35.81
N LEU A 10 28.95 44.41 35.21
CA LEU A 10 29.96 44.09 34.20
C LEU A 10 29.31 43.57 32.92
N THR A 11 29.77 44.18 31.84
CA THR A 11 29.30 44.15 30.46
C THR A 11 29.66 42.84 29.76
N LEU A 12 28.71 42.32 28.99
CA LEU A 12 28.85 41.20 28.06
C LEU A 12 29.85 41.53 26.92
N ALA A 13 30.82 40.66 26.69
CA ALA A 13 31.56 40.59 25.42
C ALA A 13 31.31 39.22 24.80
N GLY A 14 30.66 39.23 23.64
CA GLY A 14 30.28 38.03 22.89
C GLY A 14 31.44 37.44 22.10
N LEU A 15 31.54 36.11 22.14
CA LEU A 15 32.24 35.29 21.15
C LEU A 15 31.32 34.10 20.86
N ALA A 16 30.57 34.22 19.76
CA ALA A 16 29.74 33.13 19.23
C ALA A 16 30.65 32.18 18.45
N ALA A 17 31.12 31.11 19.10
CA ALA A 17 31.62 29.94 18.43
C ALA A 17 30.41 29.12 17.94
N PHE A 18 30.10 29.21 16.65
CA PHE A 18 29.18 28.29 15.98
C PHE A 18 29.83 26.90 15.96
N GLY A 19 29.55 26.11 17.00
CA GLY A 19 29.77 24.67 16.96
C GLY A 19 28.83 24.08 15.92
N LEU A 20 29.38 23.56 14.82
CA LEU A 20 28.66 22.66 13.94
C LEU A 20 28.22 21.46 14.76
N CYS A 21 26.94 21.47 15.17
CA CYS A 21 26.26 20.30 15.67
C CYS A 21 25.96 19.43 14.45
N SER A 22 26.92 18.58 14.06
CA SER A 22 26.68 17.50 13.10
C SER A 22 25.56 16.64 13.67
N LYS A 23 24.34 16.79 13.12
CA LYS A 23 23.28 15.81 13.30
C LYS A 23 23.84 14.48 12.82
N ALA A 24 24.12 13.56 13.74
CA ALA A 24 24.33 12.17 13.40
C ALA A 24 23.03 11.65 12.79
N THR A 25 22.95 11.69 11.48
CA THR A 25 21.95 10.95 10.71
C THR A 25 22.14 9.48 11.02
N ILE A 26 21.04 8.81 11.41
CA ILE A 26 20.95 7.34 11.42
C ILE A 26 21.21 6.91 9.96
N GLY A 27 22.46 6.57 9.66
CA GLY A 27 22.87 6.13 8.34
C GLY A 27 22.38 4.71 8.09
N ALA A 28 21.77 4.49 6.93
CA ALA A 28 21.77 3.17 6.34
C ALA A 28 23.23 2.88 5.92
N ASP A 29 23.78 1.74 6.32
CA ASP A 29 25.03 1.25 5.74
C ASP A 29 24.78 0.94 4.24
N ASP A 30 25.78 1.03 3.36
CA ASP A 30 25.67 0.85 1.89
C ASP A 30 25.00 -0.48 1.47
N ASP A 31 24.93 -1.46 2.37
CA ASP A 31 24.30 -2.77 2.20
C ASP A 31 22.79 -2.83 2.58
N GLY A 32 22.17 -1.68 2.90
CA GLY A 32 20.74 -1.57 3.21
C GLY A 32 20.36 -1.87 4.67
N TRP A 33 21.34 -2.05 5.56
CA TRP A 33 21.11 -2.23 6.99
C TRP A 33 20.88 -0.90 7.70
N GLN A 34 19.83 -0.83 8.51
CA GLN A 34 19.52 0.28 9.40
C GLN A 34 19.80 -0.11 10.85
N THR A 35 20.65 0.64 11.52
CA THR A 35 20.81 0.54 12.98
C THR A 35 19.62 1.20 13.68
N ILE A 36 18.92 0.46 14.54
CA ILE A 36 17.70 0.94 15.22
C ILE A 36 17.88 1.18 16.72
N PHE A 37 19.10 1.04 17.22
CA PHE A 37 19.49 1.41 18.57
C PHE A 37 20.87 2.07 18.55
N ASP A 38 20.97 3.26 19.13
CA ASP A 38 22.16 4.13 19.06
C ASP A 38 23.23 3.80 20.12
N GLY A 39 22.95 2.85 21.02
CA GLY A 39 23.82 2.50 22.14
C GLY A 39 23.81 3.54 23.28
N LYS A 40 22.93 4.54 23.26
CA LYS A 40 22.97 5.69 24.18
C LYS A 40 21.61 6.00 24.79
N THR A 41 20.54 5.93 24.00
CA THR A 41 19.20 6.35 24.40
C THR A 41 18.16 5.32 23.99
N LEU A 42 17.01 5.32 24.66
CA LEU A 42 15.83 4.57 24.22
C LEU A 42 15.00 5.38 23.20
N ASP A 43 15.61 6.30 22.44
CA ASP A 43 14.88 7.10 21.47
C ASP A 43 14.26 6.22 20.37
N GLY A 44 12.92 6.24 20.30
CA GLY A 44 12.15 5.34 19.44
C GLY A 44 11.83 3.98 20.05
N TRP A 45 12.13 3.78 21.33
CA TRP A 45 11.78 2.58 22.09
C TRP A 45 10.86 2.95 23.27
N ASP A 46 9.74 2.25 23.38
CA ASP A 46 8.72 2.50 24.40
C ASP A 46 8.51 1.24 25.25
N GLY A 47 8.96 1.29 26.50
CA GLY A 47 8.85 0.20 27.46
C GLY A 47 8.73 0.75 28.87
N ASN A 48 8.37 -0.11 29.82
CA ASN A 48 8.22 0.30 31.21
C ASN A 48 9.56 0.81 31.79
N PRO A 49 9.67 2.10 32.19
CA PRO A 49 10.91 2.66 32.71
C PRO A 49 11.35 2.05 34.06
N ASP A 50 10.45 1.37 34.78
CA ASP A 50 10.82 0.62 35.99
C ASP A 50 11.72 -0.59 35.71
N PHE A 51 11.68 -1.09 34.48
CA PHE A 51 12.34 -2.33 34.08
C PHE A 51 13.35 -2.15 32.95
N TRP A 52 13.13 -1.17 32.06
CA TRP A 52 13.93 -0.95 30.85
C TRP A 52 14.78 0.31 30.94
N ARG A 53 16.05 0.20 30.55
CA ARG A 53 17.01 1.31 30.50
C ARG A 53 18.10 1.04 29.48
N VAL A 54 18.89 2.06 29.15
CA VAL A 54 20.21 1.86 28.55
C VAL A 54 21.24 1.63 29.66
N GLU A 55 22.05 0.59 29.52
CA GLU A 55 23.18 0.28 30.41
C GLU A 55 24.32 -0.26 29.56
N ASP A 56 25.52 0.31 29.70
CA ASP A 56 26.75 -0.13 29.00
C ASP A 56 26.59 -0.31 27.48
N GLY A 57 25.85 0.61 26.84
CA GLY A 57 25.62 0.54 25.40
C GLY A 57 24.59 -0.51 24.96
N THR A 58 23.76 -0.99 25.88
CA THR A 58 22.76 -2.04 25.64
C THR A 58 21.36 -1.59 26.05
N ILE A 59 20.32 -2.05 25.35
CA ILE A 59 18.96 -2.03 25.89
C ILE A 59 18.89 -3.14 26.94
N THR A 60 18.69 -2.77 28.21
CA THR A 60 18.66 -3.69 29.35
C THR A 60 17.27 -3.75 29.96
N GLY A 61 16.71 -4.96 30.01
CA GLY A 61 15.52 -5.30 30.79
C GLY A 61 15.93 -6.09 32.03
N GLN A 62 15.41 -5.74 33.21
CA GLN A 62 15.75 -6.45 34.44
C GLN A 62 14.60 -6.56 35.43
N THR A 63 14.41 -7.74 35.99
CA THR A 63 13.59 -7.98 37.19
C THR A 63 14.50 -8.36 38.36
N THR A 64 14.03 -8.08 39.58
CA THR A 64 14.71 -8.51 40.82
C THR A 64 13.69 -9.12 41.77
N ALA A 65 14.15 -9.81 42.82
CA ALA A 65 13.24 -10.35 43.83
C ALA A 65 12.38 -9.25 44.48
N ALA A 66 12.94 -8.04 44.65
CA ALA A 66 12.24 -6.88 45.20
C ALA A 66 11.35 -6.16 44.17
N LYS A 67 11.62 -6.32 42.87
CA LYS A 67 10.87 -5.72 41.76
C LYS A 67 10.56 -6.76 40.69
N PRO A 68 9.62 -7.69 40.94
CA PRO A 68 9.13 -8.59 39.91
C PRO A 68 8.19 -7.84 38.97
N THR A 69 8.08 -8.30 37.72
CA THR A 69 6.99 -7.88 36.83
C THR A 69 5.74 -8.74 37.09
N LYS A 70 4.54 -8.16 36.91
CA LYS A 70 3.23 -8.84 37.12
C LYS A 70 2.72 -9.60 35.88
N GLY A 71 3.58 -9.75 34.88
CA GLY A 71 3.32 -10.36 33.58
C GLY A 71 4.46 -10.04 32.62
N ASN A 72 4.51 -10.72 31.47
CA ASN A 72 5.51 -10.40 30.45
C ASN A 72 5.34 -8.95 30.01
N THR A 73 6.44 -8.20 30.02
CA THR A 73 6.47 -6.80 29.57
C THR A 73 7.45 -6.66 28.43
N PHE A 74 7.20 -5.72 27.54
CA PHE A 74 7.98 -5.57 26.32
C PHE A 74 8.45 -4.12 26.14
N ILE A 75 9.61 -3.95 25.53
CA ILE A 75 10.02 -2.65 24.98
C ILE A 75 9.79 -2.66 23.47
N ILE A 76 8.98 -1.72 22.99
CA ILE A 76 8.44 -1.70 21.63
C ILE A 76 9.20 -0.69 20.80
N TRP A 77 9.64 -1.09 19.61
CA TRP A 77 10.23 -0.16 18.66
C TRP A 77 9.11 0.64 17.97
N ARG A 78 9.08 1.95 18.19
CA ARG A 78 8.03 2.88 17.73
C ARG A 78 8.34 3.58 16.41
N LYS A 79 9.54 3.39 15.87
CA LYS A 79 9.99 4.06 14.64
C LYS A 79 9.70 3.26 13.36
N GLY A 80 8.96 2.16 13.45
CA GLY A 80 8.50 1.41 12.27
C GLY A 80 7.79 0.11 12.60
N GLU A 81 7.37 -0.58 11.55
CA GLU A 81 6.82 -1.93 11.59
C GLU A 81 7.75 -2.89 10.86
N THR A 82 7.65 -4.18 11.19
CA THR A 82 8.34 -5.27 10.52
C THR A 82 7.42 -5.94 9.51
N ALA A 83 7.89 -6.18 8.28
CA ALA A 83 7.20 -6.93 7.23
C ALA A 83 8.12 -8.06 6.73
N ASP A 84 8.57 -8.05 5.47
CA ASP A 84 9.70 -8.86 5.01
C ASP A 84 11.01 -8.18 5.41
N PHE A 85 11.84 -8.84 6.22
CA PHE A 85 13.07 -8.24 6.77
C PHE A 85 14.10 -9.31 7.17
N GLU A 86 15.35 -8.87 7.26
CA GLU A 86 16.37 -9.48 8.11
C GLU A 86 16.61 -8.60 9.33
N LEU A 87 16.69 -9.20 10.52
CA LEU A 87 17.04 -8.54 11.77
C LEU A 87 18.24 -9.25 12.37
N LYS A 88 19.30 -8.49 12.65
CA LYS A 88 20.47 -8.96 13.39
C LYS A 88 20.56 -8.19 14.70
N LEU A 89 20.81 -8.91 15.78
CA LEU A 89 21.15 -8.33 17.07
C LEU A 89 22.01 -9.29 17.87
N GLU A 90 22.61 -8.79 18.93
CA GLU A 90 23.23 -9.62 19.95
C GLU A 90 22.42 -9.54 21.23
N TYR A 91 22.27 -10.68 21.90
CA TYR A 91 21.62 -10.75 23.21
C TYR A 91 22.55 -11.41 24.24
N LYS A 92 22.37 -11.03 25.50
CA LYS A 92 22.90 -11.72 26.67
C LYS A 92 21.78 -11.83 27.69
N ILE A 93 21.60 -13.02 28.26
CA ILE A 93 20.57 -13.28 29.26
C ILE A 93 21.16 -13.99 30.47
N VAL A 94 20.73 -13.58 31.67
CA VAL A 94 21.03 -14.20 32.95
C VAL A 94 19.71 -14.45 33.65
N GLY A 95 19.36 -15.71 33.85
CA GLY A 95 18.06 -16.14 34.37
C GLY A 95 16.89 -15.91 33.40
N GLY A 96 15.81 -16.68 33.58
CA GLY A 96 14.55 -16.48 32.86
C GLY A 96 14.58 -16.81 31.36
N ASN A 97 13.52 -16.36 30.68
CA ASN A 97 13.25 -16.49 29.25
C ASN A 97 13.06 -15.09 28.66
N SER A 98 13.33 -14.91 27.38
CA SER A 98 13.08 -13.69 26.63
C SER A 98 12.84 -14.05 25.16
N GLY A 99 12.52 -13.05 24.36
CA GLY A 99 12.25 -13.25 22.96
C GLY A 99 12.18 -11.96 22.18
N ILE A 100 12.32 -12.11 20.87
CA ILE A 100 12.21 -11.02 19.90
C ILE A 100 10.86 -11.18 19.21
N GLN A 101 9.93 -10.28 19.52
CA GLN A 101 8.62 -10.23 18.87
C GLN A 101 8.75 -9.57 17.51
N TYR A 102 8.17 -10.16 16.47
CA TYR A 102 8.17 -9.61 15.12
C TYR A 102 6.85 -9.90 14.42
N ARG A 103 6.42 -8.98 13.54
CA ARG A 103 5.07 -8.94 12.96
C ARG A 103 3.95 -9.07 14.00
N SER A 104 4.26 -8.67 15.23
CA SER A 104 3.40 -8.86 16.39
C SER A 104 2.39 -7.71 16.51
N PHE A 105 1.54 -7.76 17.53
CA PHE A 105 0.52 -6.76 17.80
C PHE A 105 0.49 -6.42 19.29
N GLU A 106 0.15 -5.18 19.60
CA GLU A 106 -0.14 -4.78 20.99
C GLU A 106 -1.47 -5.40 21.43
N VAL A 107 -1.49 -5.95 22.64
CA VAL A 107 -2.72 -6.45 23.24
C VAL A 107 -3.55 -5.24 23.68
N PRO A 108 -4.82 -5.11 23.23
CA PRO A 108 -5.68 -4.00 23.62
C PRO A 108 -5.75 -3.82 25.14
N ASP A 109 -5.78 -2.56 25.58
CA ASP A 109 -5.90 -2.15 26.99
C ASP A 109 -4.77 -2.63 27.93
N ASN A 110 -3.70 -3.21 27.39
CA ASN A 110 -2.58 -3.73 28.15
C ASN A 110 -1.27 -3.10 27.68
N LYS A 111 -0.86 -2.02 28.36
CA LYS A 111 0.36 -1.29 27.99
C LYS A 111 1.58 -2.21 28.05
N TRP A 112 2.39 -2.18 26.98
CA TRP A 112 3.62 -2.97 26.86
C TRP A 112 3.41 -4.48 26.94
N VAL A 113 2.25 -4.98 26.50
CA VAL A 113 1.97 -6.42 26.36
C VAL A 113 1.76 -6.73 24.88
N ILE A 114 2.53 -7.68 24.37
CA ILE A 114 2.58 -8.02 22.94
C ILE A 114 2.11 -9.46 22.73
N GLY A 115 1.39 -9.70 21.64
CA GLY A 115 1.15 -11.03 21.10
C GLY A 115 1.61 -11.15 19.64
N GLY A 116 2.02 -12.33 19.19
CA GLY A 116 2.49 -12.56 17.82
C GLY A 116 3.66 -13.53 17.74
N TYR A 117 4.41 -13.48 16.63
CA TYR A 117 5.56 -14.37 16.44
C TYR A 117 6.75 -13.92 17.26
N GLN A 118 7.41 -14.87 17.89
CA GLN A 118 8.50 -14.65 18.82
C GLN A 118 9.66 -15.59 18.51
N ALA A 119 10.85 -15.01 18.36
CA ALA A 119 12.10 -15.72 18.31
C ALA A 119 12.67 -15.85 19.74
N ASP A 120 12.51 -17.03 20.33
CA ASP A 120 12.74 -17.28 21.76
C ASP A 120 14.21 -17.57 22.10
N PHE A 121 14.60 -17.16 23.30
CA PHE A 121 15.83 -17.56 23.96
C PHE A 121 15.71 -17.50 25.48
N GLU A 122 16.49 -18.31 26.17
CA GLU A 122 16.46 -18.41 27.62
C GLU A 122 17.84 -18.68 28.21
N ALA A 123 17.94 -18.58 29.54
CA ALA A 123 19.11 -19.02 30.29
C ALA A 123 19.17 -20.56 30.45
N GLY A 124 18.04 -21.24 30.25
CA GLY A 124 17.92 -22.70 30.24
C GLY A 124 18.37 -23.35 28.93
N ASP A 125 18.05 -24.64 28.79
CA ASP A 125 18.48 -25.48 27.66
C ASP A 125 17.33 -25.96 26.77
N THR A 126 16.11 -25.46 26.94
CA THR A 126 14.88 -26.00 26.34
C THR A 126 14.38 -25.19 25.15
N TYR A 127 14.21 -23.88 25.33
CA TYR A 127 13.45 -23.00 24.43
C TYR A 127 14.32 -22.12 23.55
N SER A 128 15.63 -22.03 23.80
CA SER A 128 16.49 -21.21 22.95
C SER A 128 16.50 -21.65 21.50
N GLY A 129 16.07 -20.77 20.60
CA GLY A 129 16.02 -21.00 19.17
C GLY A 129 14.68 -21.54 18.62
N ILE A 130 13.65 -21.70 19.47
CA ILE A 130 12.29 -22.04 18.98
C ILE A 130 11.64 -20.85 18.26
N ASN A 131 10.58 -21.13 17.52
CA ASN A 131 9.62 -20.13 17.08
C ASN A 131 8.33 -20.28 17.91
N TYR A 132 7.96 -19.24 18.63
CA TYR A 132 6.82 -19.23 19.56
C TYR A 132 5.80 -18.17 19.16
N GLY A 133 4.54 -18.40 19.50
CA GLY A 133 3.41 -17.51 19.27
C GLY A 133 2.87 -16.98 20.59
N GLU A 134 3.53 -15.98 21.17
CA GLU A 134 3.14 -15.37 22.45
C GLU A 134 1.74 -14.77 22.34
N ARG A 135 0.84 -15.11 23.27
CA ARG A 135 -0.60 -14.75 23.21
C ARG A 135 -1.23 -14.92 21.81
N PHE A 136 -0.75 -15.94 21.10
CA PHE A 136 -1.11 -16.19 19.71
C PHE A 136 -1.35 -17.68 19.49
N ARG A 137 -0.31 -18.48 19.21
CA ARG A 137 -0.45 -19.89 18.81
C ARG A 137 0.51 -20.87 19.50
N GLY A 138 1.21 -20.46 20.55
CA GLY A 138 2.12 -21.35 21.27
C GLY A 138 3.34 -21.75 20.43
N ILE A 139 3.91 -22.95 20.61
CA ILE A 139 5.12 -23.37 19.87
C ILE A 139 4.78 -23.57 18.39
N LEU A 140 5.36 -22.75 17.52
CA LEU A 140 5.21 -22.81 16.07
C LEU A 140 6.27 -23.71 15.41
N ALA A 141 7.49 -23.74 15.96
CA ALA A 141 8.55 -24.67 15.57
C ALA A 141 9.50 -24.92 16.74
N GLY A 142 9.78 -26.18 17.07
CA GLY A 142 10.82 -26.53 18.04
C GLY A 142 12.23 -26.27 17.52
N ARG A 143 13.22 -26.29 18.42
CA ARG A 143 14.63 -26.19 18.03
C ARG A 143 15.03 -27.46 17.27
N GLY A 144 15.65 -27.26 16.10
CA GLY A 144 15.99 -28.32 15.16
C GLY A 144 14.84 -28.72 14.24
N GLU A 145 13.75 -27.96 14.21
CA GLU A 145 12.58 -28.28 13.40
C GLU A 145 12.32 -27.26 12.31
N LYS A 146 11.79 -27.76 11.19
CA LYS A 146 11.09 -26.98 10.19
C LYS A 146 9.63 -27.37 10.21
N THR A 147 8.74 -26.39 10.33
CA THR A 147 7.30 -26.60 10.39
C THR A 147 6.56 -25.87 9.29
N VAL A 148 5.37 -26.36 8.98
CA VAL A 148 4.35 -25.67 8.18
C VAL A 148 3.06 -25.61 8.99
N ILE A 149 2.47 -24.42 9.10
CA ILE A 149 1.15 -24.21 9.70
C ILE A 149 0.16 -24.05 8.53
N GLY A 150 -0.82 -24.93 8.43
CA GLY A 150 -1.85 -24.89 7.39
C GLY A 150 -3.17 -24.34 7.90
N THR A 151 -4.24 -24.55 7.11
CA THR A 151 -5.61 -24.12 7.43
C THR A 151 -6.23 -24.80 8.65
N ASP A 152 -5.56 -25.78 9.26
CA ASP A 152 -5.96 -26.37 10.54
C ASP A 152 -5.36 -25.65 11.76
N HIS A 153 -4.67 -24.53 11.52
CA HIS A 153 -4.04 -23.63 12.50
C HIS A 153 -2.96 -24.30 13.36
N LYS A 154 -2.52 -25.51 13.00
CA LYS A 154 -1.59 -26.31 13.78
C LYS A 154 -0.24 -26.42 13.09
N PRO A 155 0.87 -26.20 13.82
CA PRO A 155 2.20 -26.44 13.27
C PRO A 155 2.43 -27.94 13.07
N LYS A 156 2.89 -28.30 11.87
CA LYS A 156 3.30 -29.66 11.52
C LYS A 156 4.78 -29.67 11.21
N VAL A 157 5.55 -30.51 11.89
CA VAL A 157 6.95 -30.75 11.56
C VAL A 157 7.03 -31.43 10.20
N VAL A 158 7.68 -30.78 9.24
CA VAL A 158 7.88 -31.30 7.88
C VAL A 158 9.30 -31.80 7.67
N GLU A 159 10.26 -31.34 8.49
CA GLU A 159 11.67 -31.70 8.38
C GLU A 159 12.39 -31.45 9.72
N LYS A 160 13.39 -32.29 10.02
CA LYS A 160 14.36 -32.04 11.10
C LYS A 160 15.61 -31.41 10.50
N ILE A 161 15.94 -30.20 10.92
CA ILE A 161 17.05 -29.40 10.39
C ILE A 161 18.30 -29.45 11.27
N GLY A 162 18.23 -30.15 12.41
CA GLY A 162 19.37 -30.45 13.27
C GLY A 162 18.94 -31.10 14.59
N ASP A 163 19.90 -31.67 15.31
CA ASP A 163 19.63 -32.21 16.64
C ASP A 163 19.52 -31.09 17.68
N THR A 164 18.55 -31.19 18.58
CA THR A 164 18.27 -30.15 19.58
C THR A 164 19.42 -29.93 20.56
N LYS A 165 20.15 -31.00 20.95
CA LYS A 165 21.28 -30.90 21.89
C LYS A 165 22.51 -30.33 21.19
N GLU A 166 22.74 -30.73 19.94
CA GLU A 166 23.84 -30.19 19.13
C GLU A 166 23.67 -28.68 18.87
N ILE A 167 22.45 -28.23 18.55
CA ILE A 167 22.16 -26.81 18.38
C ILE A 167 22.28 -26.07 19.72
N GLN A 168 21.74 -26.62 20.83
CA GLN A 168 21.88 -26.01 22.16
C GLN A 168 23.34 -25.83 22.58
N ALA A 169 24.21 -26.78 22.26
CA ALA A 169 25.64 -26.70 22.58
C ALA A 169 26.37 -25.53 21.91
N LYS A 170 25.76 -24.87 20.91
CA LYS A 170 26.28 -23.68 20.24
C LYS A 170 25.80 -22.38 20.85
N ILE A 171 24.85 -22.44 21.78
CA ILE A 171 24.27 -21.27 22.45
C ILE A 171 25.01 -21.08 23.78
N LYS A 172 25.65 -19.92 23.95
CA LYS A 172 26.49 -19.63 25.11
C LYS A 172 25.61 -19.24 26.30
N LYS A 173 25.87 -19.82 27.47
CA LYS A 173 25.22 -19.42 28.72
C LYS A 173 25.83 -18.13 29.25
N GLU A 174 24.96 -17.19 29.65
CA GLU A 174 25.34 -15.94 30.29
C GLU A 174 26.39 -15.10 29.54
N ASP A 175 26.47 -15.28 28.23
CA ASP A 175 27.38 -14.57 27.33
C ASP A 175 26.63 -14.08 26.08
N TRP A 176 27.30 -13.25 25.29
CA TRP A 176 26.75 -12.68 24.07
C TRP A 176 26.57 -13.75 22.98
N ASN A 177 25.34 -13.82 22.48
CA ASN A 177 24.91 -14.64 21.36
C ASN A 177 24.39 -13.74 20.24
N ALA A 178 24.76 -14.03 19.00
CA ALA A 178 24.20 -13.35 17.83
C ALA A 178 22.89 -14.03 17.44
N TYR A 179 21.81 -13.26 17.30
CA TYR A 179 20.53 -13.72 16.78
C TYR A 179 20.30 -13.10 15.41
N HIS A 180 19.92 -13.93 14.44
CA HIS A 180 19.48 -13.49 13.13
C HIS A 180 18.08 -14.05 12.84
N VAL A 181 17.11 -13.14 12.72
CA VAL A 181 15.74 -13.45 12.28
C VAL A 181 15.58 -13.03 10.83
N THR A 182 15.19 -13.96 9.97
CA THR A 182 14.77 -13.67 8.60
C THR A 182 13.28 -13.96 8.48
N ALA A 183 12.48 -12.94 8.19
CA ALA A 183 11.08 -13.09 7.81
C ALA A 183 10.95 -12.75 6.32
N LYS A 184 10.69 -13.75 5.48
CA LYS A 184 10.55 -13.59 4.03
C LYS A 184 9.28 -14.30 3.56
N GLY A 185 8.35 -13.56 2.96
CA GLY A 185 7.00 -14.06 2.76
C GLY A 185 6.37 -14.44 4.10
N PHE A 186 5.95 -15.70 4.25
CA PHE A 186 5.47 -16.25 5.52
C PHE A 186 6.40 -17.35 6.07
N THR A 187 7.64 -17.38 5.60
CA THR A 187 8.68 -18.25 6.15
C THR A 187 9.58 -17.45 7.08
N PHE A 188 9.68 -17.93 8.31
CA PHE A 188 10.48 -17.37 9.38
C PHE A 188 11.65 -18.31 9.66
N THR A 189 12.87 -17.81 9.51
CA THR A 189 14.10 -18.56 9.83
C THR A 189 14.80 -17.89 11.00
N HIS A 190 15.07 -18.67 12.05
CA HIS A 190 15.82 -18.23 13.21
C HIS A 190 17.21 -18.84 13.17
N LYS A 191 18.24 -18.01 13.42
CA LYS A 191 19.61 -18.47 13.64
C LYS A 191 20.18 -17.89 14.92
N ILE A 192 20.92 -18.71 15.66
CA ILE A 192 21.71 -18.28 16.81
C ILE A 192 23.15 -18.70 16.57
N ASN A 193 24.09 -17.76 16.67
CA ASN A 193 25.52 -17.97 16.38
C ASN A 193 25.74 -18.66 15.03
N ASP A 194 25.07 -18.15 13.99
CA ASP A 194 25.05 -18.64 12.60
C ASP A 194 24.49 -20.06 12.37
N VAL A 195 24.00 -20.72 13.43
CA VAL A 195 23.32 -22.03 13.34
C VAL A 195 21.82 -21.82 13.19
N THR A 196 21.21 -22.38 12.14
CA THR A 196 19.75 -22.38 11.97
C THR A 196 19.09 -23.20 13.07
N THR A 197 18.24 -22.57 13.87
CA THR A 197 17.62 -23.18 15.03
C THR A 197 16.17 -23.60 14.77
N SER A 198 15.43 -22.84 13.98
CA SER A 198 14.07 -23.20 13.56
C SER A 198 13.70 -22.53 12.24
N ILE A 199 12.82 -23.20 11.49
CA ILE A 199 12.17 -22.64 10.30
C ILE A 199 10.67 -22.87 10.46
N CYS A 200 9.86 -21.84 10.26
CA CYS A 200 8.40 -21.96 10.29
C CYS A 200 7.81 -21.30 9.07
N THR A 201 7.03 -22.03 8.27
CA THR A 201 6.20 -21.45 7.21
C THR A 201 4.75 -21.39 7.69
N ASP A 202 4.15 -20.22 7.61
CA ASP A 202 2.79 -19.98 8.06
C ASP A 202 1.83 -19.74 6.88
N ASP A 203 1.28 -20.84 6.38
CA ASP A 203 0.30 -20.86 5.30
C ASP A 203 -1.13 -20.69 5.79
N ASP A 204 -1.34 -20.61 7.11
CA ASP A 204 -2.62 -20.30 7.76
C ASP A 204 -3.06 -18.87 7.42
N THR A 205 -3.84 -18.73 6.35
CA THR A 205 -4.26 -17.42 5.83
C THR A 205 -5.18 -16.64 6.77
N GLU A 206 -5.73 -17.27 7.81
CA GLU A 206 -6.66 -16.63 8.74
C GLU A 206 -5.92 -15.95 9.88
N GLN A 207 -4.90 -16.61 10.44
CA GLN A 207 -4.22 -16.11 11.63
C GLN A 207 -2.85 -15.48 11.31
N ARG A 208 -2.23 -15.85 10.18
CA ARG A 208 -0.89 -15.36 9.84
C ARG A 208 -0.84 -13.84 9.75
N ARG A 209 0.31 -13.26 10.10
CA ARG A 209 0.55 -11.82 10.02
C ARG A 209 1.65 -11.50 9.03
N ALA A 210 1.34 -10.61 8.10
CA ALA A 210 2.29 -10.15 7.08
C ALA A 210 3.21 -9.04 7.60
N LYS A 211 2.76 -8.32 8.63
CA LYS A 211 3.50 -7.25 9.28
C LYS A 211 3.03 -6.98 10.70
N GLY A 212 3.76 -6.15 11.43
CA GLY A 212 3.42 -5.72 12.78
C GLY A 212 4.63 -5.23 13.56
N VAL A 213 4.46 -5.08 14.87
CA VAL A 213 5.46 -4.44 15.73
C VAL A 213 6.68 -5.33 15.95
N LEU A 214 7.84 -4.67 16.14
CA LEU A 214 9.05 -5.25 16.71
C LEU A 214 9.09 -4.92 18.20
N ALA A 215 9.30 -5.91 19.06
CA ALA A 215 9.46 -5.68 20.48
C ALA A 215 10.40 -6.70 21.13
N LEU A 216 10.99 -6.34 22.27
CA LEU A 216 11.90 -7.21 23.02
C LEU A 216 11.25 -7.54 24.37
N GLN A 217 11.25 -8.82 24.73
CA GLN A 217 10.55 -9.32 25.91
C GLN A 217 11.41 -9.25 27.18
N LEU A 218 10.79 -8.88 28.30
CA LEU A 218 11.22 -9.19 29.65
C LEU A 218 10.15 -10.08 30.30
N HIS A 219 10.49 -11.33 30.53
CA HIS A 219 9.54 -12.34 30.98
C HIS A 219 9.26 -12.23 32.49
N ALA A 220 8.05 -12.60 32.90
CA ALA A 220 7.68 -12.72 34.31
C ALA A 220 8.28 -13.97 34.95
N GLY A 221 8.64 -13.91 36.23
CA GLY A 221 9.15 -15.07 36.96
C GLY A 221 10.35 -14.73 37.84
N PRO A 222 11.28 -15.68 38.03
CA PRO A 222 12.50 -15.45 38.80
C PRO A 222 13.29 -14.23 38.31
N PRO A 223 14.14 -13.63 39.16
CA PRO A 223 14.99 -12.50 38.77
C PRO A 223 15.77 -12.82 37.50
N MET A 224 15.69 -11.90 36.54
CA MET A 224 16.40 -12.03 35.27
C MET A 224 16.95 -10.69 34.80
N LYS A 225 18.02 -10.76 34.01
CA LYS A 225 18.56 -9.63 33.25
C LYS A 225 18.72 -10.06 31.80
N VAL A 226 18.18 -9.28 30.88
CA VAL A 226 18.40 -9.46 29.44
C VAL A 226 18.94 -8.16 28.85
N GLN A 227 19.92 -8.28 27.98
CA GLN A 227 20.60 -7.17 27.34
C GLN A 227 20.66 -7.38 25.83
N PHE A 228 20.43 -6.32 25.07
CA PHE A 228 20.45 -6.33 23.61
C PHE A 228 21.37 -5.23 23.08
N ARG A 229 22.15 -5.54 22.04
CA ARG A 229 22.99 -4.56 21.33
C ARG A 229 23.10 -4.91 19.85
N ASN A 230 23.76 -4.03 19.08
CA ASN A 230 24.00 -4.22 17.66
C ASN A 230 22.72 -4.51 16.86
N ILE A 231 21.62 -3.84 17.23
CA ILE A 231 20.30 -4.08 16.65
C ILE A 231 20.22 -3.39 15.29
N LYS A 232 20.29 -4.19 14.23
CA LYS A 232 20.20 -3.75 12.84
C LYS A 232 19.08 -4.47 12.12
N ILE A 233 18.28 -3.75 11.37
CA ILE A 233 17.22 -4.29 10.52
C ILE A 233 17.46 -3.92 9.06
N LYS A 234 17.20 -4.84 8.15
CA LYS A 234 17.24 -4.62 6.72
C LYS A 234 15.91 -5.07 6.12
N PRO A 235 15.07 -4.15 5.63
CA PRO A 235 13.89 -4.52 4.86
C PRO A 235 14.30 -5.37 3.66
N LEU A 236 13.66 -6.53 3.51
CA LEU A 236 13.85 -7.34 2.32
C LEU A 236 12.93 -6.80 1.23
N LYS A 237 13.50 -6.56 0.06
CA LYS A 237 12.69 -6.36 -1.14
C LYS A 237 11.93 -7.67 -1.35
N SER A 238 10.62 -7.59 -1.56
CA SER A 238 9.87 -8.74 -2.02
C SER A 238 10.55 -9.22 -3.31
N ASP A 239 11.14 -10.41 -3.28
CA ASP A 239 11.59 -11.04 -4.50
C ASP A 239 10.33 -11.38 -5.29
N ALA A 240 9.91 -10.45 -6.15
CA ALA A 240 9.23 -10.81 -7.37
C ALA A 240 10.12 -11.85 -8.04
N VAL A 241 9.65 -13.09 -8.07
CA VAL A 241 10.40 -14.29 -8.51
C VAL A 241 11.10 -14.01 -9.84
N SER A 242 12.40 -13.73 -9.77
CA SER A 242 13.31 -13.90 -10.91
C SER A 242 13.48 -15.40 -11.12
N GLY A 243 13.13 -15.88 -12.31
CA GLY A 243 13.14 -17.30 -12.62
C GLY A 243 14.49 -17.98 -12.36
N SER A 244 14.43 -19.18 -11.80
CA SER A 244 15.42 -20.22 -12.04
C SER A 244 14.70 -21.54 -12.32
N LYS A 245 15.05 -22.12 -13.47
CA LYS A 245 14.70 -23.49 -13.88
C LYS A 245 15.06 -24.49 -12.78
N GLY A 246 14.19 -25.49 -12.57
CA GLY A 246 14.43 -26.63 -11.70
C GLY A 246 13.09 -27.18 -11.21
N GLU A 247 12.67 -28.31 -11.78
CA GLU A 247 11.44 -29.02 -11.46
C GLU A 247 11.41 -29.46 -9.99
N ASP A 248 10.30 -29.20 -9.29
CA ASP A 248 9.41 -30.27 -8.81
C ASP A 248 8.07 -29.68 -8.33
N LYS A 249 6.99 -30.15 -8.96
CA LYS A 249 5.60 -29.77 -8.70
C LYS A 249 5.08 -30.45 -7.45
N VAL A 250 4.58 -29.67 -6.49
CA VAL A 250 3.39 -30.04 -5.70
C VAL A 250 2.48 -28.81 -5.63
N SER A 251 1.28 -28.96 -6.19
CA SER A 251 0.36 -27.91 -6.59
C SER A 251 -0.63 -27.50 -5.51
N SER A 252 -0.84 -26.19 -5.35
CA SER A 252 -2.14 -25.57 -5.03
C SER A 252 -2.29 -24.25 -5.81
N SER A 253 -2.10 -24.29 -7.13
CA SER A 253 -2.01 -23.11 -7.99
C SER A 253 -3.38 -22.66 -8.54
N GLY A 254 -4.06 -21.77 -7.83
CA GLY A 254 -5.12 -20.92 -8.43
C GLY A 254 -4.55 -19.54 -8.78
N LYS A 255 -4.71 -19.08 -10.03
CA LYS A 255 -4.42 -17.69 -10.39
C LYS A 255 -5.32 -16.75 -9.58
N LYS A 256 -4.80 -15.58 -9.19
CA LYS A 256 -5.61 -14.53 -8.53
C LYS A 256 -6.74 -14.10 -9.46
N LYS A 257 -7.93 -13.88 -8.90
CA LYS A 257 -9.14 -13.61 -9.68
C LYS A 257 -9.46 -12.12 -9.71
N ALA A 258 -9.71 -11.59 -10.90
CA ALA A 258 -10.19 -10.23 -11.12
C ALA A 258 -11.64 -10.28 -11.62
N LEU A 259 -12.54 -9.60 -10.92
CA LEU A 259 -13.93 -9.46 -11.32
C LEU A 259 -14.14 -8.05 -11.89
N LEU A 260 -14.47 -7.96 -13.17
CA LEU A 260 -14.71 -6.69 -13.87
C LEU A 260 -16.22 -6.52 -14.07
N LEU A 261 -16.80 -5.59 -13.32
CA LEU A 261 -18.21 -5.25 -13.38
C LEU A 261 -18.42 -4.19 -14.46
N ALA A 262 -19.09 -4.58 -15.55
CA ALA A 262 -19.52 -3.68 -16.60
C ALA A 262 -20.90 -3.13 -16.26
N GLY A 263 -20.98 -1.80 -16.12
CA GLY A 263 -22.22 -1.08 -15.89
C GLY A 263 -23.17 -1.10 -17.08
N ASN A 264 -24.33 -0.47 -16.89
CA ASN A 264 -25.28 -0.27 -17.98
C ASN A 264 -24.74 0.76 -18.98
N PRO A 265 -25.07 0.62 -20.27
CA PRO A 265 -24.88 1.69 -21.25
C PRO A 265 -25.65 2.92 -20.82
N SER A 266 -25.05 4.09 -20.96
CA SER A 266 -25.66 5.35 -20.55
C SER A 266 -25.43 6.50 -21.54
N HIS A 267 -24.54 6.29 -22.51
CA HIS A 267 -24.19 7.25 -23.53
C HIS A 267 -24.28 6.60 -24.92
N GLY A 268 -24.21 7.44 -25.95
CA GLY A 268 -24.20 6.96 -27.34
C GLY A 268 -22.90 6.26 -27.71
N PHE A 269 -22.91 5.61 -28.88
CA PHE A 269 -21.78 4.85 -29.43
C PHE A 269 -20.41 5.51 -29.26
N GLY A 270 -19.47 4.80 -28.64
CA GLY A 270 -18.10 5.26 -28.40
C GLY A 270 -17.88 5.98 -27.07
N ALA A 271 -18.92 6.15 -26.26
CA ALA A 271 -18.84 6.72 -24.93
C ALA A 271 -19.48 5.79 -23.89
N HIS A 272 -18.84 5.62 -22.73
CA HIS A 272 -19.32 4.74 -21.65
C HIS A 272 -19.63 3.30 -22.12
N ASP A 273 -18.85 2.77 -23.07
CA ASP A 273 -18.93 1.37 -23.54
C ASP A 273 -18.29 0.42 -22.50
N HIS A 274 -18.95 0.33 -21.35
CA HIS A 274 -18.53 -0.43 -20.18
C HIS A 274 -18.24 -1.91 -20.50
N LEU A 275 -19.13 -2.58 -21.24
CA LEU A 275 -18.98 -4.00 -21.55
C LEU A 275 -17.82 -4.25 -22.52
N ALA A 276 -17.67 -3.40 -23.54
CA ALA A 276 -16.57 -3.48 -24.48
C ALA A 276 -15.22 -3.24 -23.80
N GLY A 277 -15.12 -2.19 -22.99
CA GLY A 277 -13.93 -1.87 -22.20
C GLY A 277 -13.54 -3.00 -21.25
N CYS A 278 -14.48 -3.49 -20.43
CA CYS A 278 -14.24 -4.61 -19.52
C CYS A 278 -13.84 -5.88 -20.26
N SER A 279 -14.46 -6.19 -21.41
CA SER A 279 -14.14 -7.35 -22.23
C SER A 279 -12.73 -7.29 -22.80
N LEU A 280 -12.31 -6.13 -23.31
CA LEU A 280 -10.97 -5.92 -23.82
C LEU A 280 -9.92 -6.06 -22.71
N LEU A 281 -10.15 -5.42 -21.55
CA LEU A 281 -9.24 -5.50 -20.41
C LEU A 281 -9.13 -6.94 -19.88
N ALA A 282 -10.25 -7.65 -19.70
CA ALA A 282 -10.24 -9.05 -19.27
C ALA A 282 -9.49 -9.96 -20.26
N LYS A 283 -9.69 -9.78 -21.57
CA LYS A 283 -8.95 -10.51 -22.61
C LYS A 283 -7.44 -10.33 -22.44
N LEU A 284 -6.98 -9.10 -22.22
CA LEU A 284 -5.54 -8.80 -22.08
C LEU A 284 -4.98 -9.30 -20.75
N LEU A 285 -5.72 -9.17 -19.65
CA LEU A 285 -5.35 -9.74 -18.35
C LEU A 285 -5.21 -11.26 -18.43
N ASN A 286 -6.17 -11.95 -19.04
CA ASN A 286 -6.12 -13.40 -19.22
C ASN A 286 -4.96 -13.83 -20.13
N ALA A 287 -4.71 -13.09 -21.21
CA ALA A 287 -3.59 -13.34 -22.11
C ALA A 287 -2.23 -13.13 -21.42
N SER A 288 -2.13 -12.20 -20.46
CA SER A 288 -0.92 -11.98 -19.67
C SER A 288 -0.59 -13.16 -18.75
N GLY A 289 -1.61 -13.93 -18.36
CA GLY A 289 -1.49 -15.04 -17.42
C GLY A 289 -1.30 -14.63 -15.95
N LEU A 290 -1.27 -13.34 -15.62
CA LEU A 290 -1.03 -12.82 -14.26
C LEU A 290 -2.24 -12.96 -13.34
N VAL A 291 -3.45 -12.80 -13.89
CA VAL A 291 -4.72 -12.95 -13.19
C VAL A 291 -5.72 -13.71 -14.05
N ASP A 292 -6.72 -14.31 -13.43
CA ASP A 292 -7.91 -14.88 -14.06
C ASP A 292 -9.04 -13.83 -13.99
N ALA A 293 -9.29 -13.16 -15.10
CA ALA A 293 -10.24 -12.06 -15.21
C ALA A 293 -11.59 -12.54 -15.76
N LYS A 294 -12.65 -12.30 -14.99
CA LYS A 294 -14.05 -12.54 -15.38
C LYS A 294 -14.78 -11.21 -15.54
N VAL A 295 -15.50 -11.05 -16.64
CA VAL A 295 -16.43 -9.93 -16.84
C VAL A 295 -17.82 -10.34 -16.33
N HIS A 296 -18.48 -9.43 -15.62
CA HIS A 296 -19.87 -9.56 -15.18
C HIS A 296 -20.67 -8.37 -15.68
N SER A 297 -21.77 -8.62 -16.40
CA SER A 297 -22.55 -7.56 -17.03
C SER A 297 -23.74 -7.19 -16.15
N LEU A 298 -23.70 -6.04 -15.49
CA LEU A 298 -24.79 -5.61 -14.61
C LEU A 298 -26.13 -5.46 -15.37
N LYS A 299 -26.07 -5.10 -16.66
CA LYS A 299 -27.24 -5.01 -17.56
C LYS A 299 -27.94 -6.35 -17.76
N ASN A 300 -27.17 -7.41 -17.91
CA ASN A 300 -27.66 -8.72 -18.37
C ASN A 300 -27.88 -9.68 -17.20
N ASP A 301 -27.01 -9.60 -16.19
CA ASP A 301 -26.88 -10.57 -15.11
C ASP A 301 -27.30 -10.01 -13.73
N GLY A 302 -27.47 -8.69 -13.63
CA GLY A 302 -27.71 -8.02 -12.35
C GLY A 302 -26.47 -7.94 -11.47
N TRP A 303 -26.65 -7.87 -10.14
CA TRP A 303 -25.54 -7.89 -9.19
C TRP A 303 -24.92 -9.30 -9.11
N PRO A 304 -23.58 -9.44 -9.06
CA PRO A 304 -22.96 -10.75 -8.95
C PRO A 304 -23.39 -11.52 -7.71
N LYS A 305 -23.40 -12.85 -7.82
CA LYS A 305 -23.72 -13.71 -6.68
C LYS A 305 -22.64 -13.60 -5.59
N PRO A 306 -22.98 -13.81 -4.31
CA PRO A 306 -22.02 -13.69 -3.21
C PRO A 306 -20.76 -14.54 -3.39
N GLU A 307 -20.86 -15.74 -3.97
CA GLU A 307 -19.70 -16.61 -4.25
C GLU A 307 -18.74 -16.02 -5.30
N GLU A 308 -19.25 -15.25 -6.25
CA GLU A 308 -18.46 -14.59 -7.29
C GLU A 308 -17.70 -13.39 -6.72
N ILE A 309 -18.38 -12.57 -5.94
CA ILE A 309 -17.78 -11.49 -5.15
C ILE A 309 -16.73 -12.05 -4.19
N ALA A 310 -17.06 -13.15 -3.49
CA ALA A 310 -16.18 -13.74 -2.49
C ALA A 310 -14.91 -14.38 -3.08
N ALA A 311 -14.98 -14.85 -4.32
CA ALA A 311 -13.83 -15.42 -5.02
C ALA A 311 -12.86 -14.36 -5.56
N ALA A 312 -13.28 -13.10 -5.68
CA ALA A 312 -12.50 -12.03 -6.30
C ALA A 312 -11.38 -11.52 -5.36
N ASN A 313 -10.16 -11.47 -5.90
CA ASN A 313 -9.02 -10.79 -5.25
C ASN A 313 -9.01 -9.30 -5.58
N THR A 314 -9.56 -8.91 -6.72
CA THR A 314 -9.88 -7.50 -7.02
C THR A 314 -11.22 -7.41 -7.72
N ILE A 315 -11.95 -6.35 -7.43
CA ILE A 315 -13.20 -6.00 -8.08
C ILE A 315 -12.98 -4.64 -8.74
N MET A 316 -13.12 -4.59 -10.06
CA MET A 316 -13.17 -3.36 -10.83
C MET A 316 -14.60 -3.04 -11.16
N ILE A 317 -15.00 -1.79 -11.00
CA ILE A 317 -16.24 -1.26 -11.55
C ILE A 317 -15.94 -0.19 -12.60
N TYR A 318 -16.55 -0.38 -13.76
CA TYR A 318 -16.60 0.60 -14.83
C TYR A 318 -18.07 0.72 -15.24
N SER A 319 -18.69 1.78 -14.75
CA SER A 319 -20.14 2.01 -14.81
C SER A 319 -20.43 3.50 -14.68
N ASP A 320 -21.71 3.86 -14.76
CA ASP A 320 -22.21 5.12 -14.21
C ASP A 320 -22.00 5.23 -12.69
N GLY A 321 -22.05 6.46 -12.19
CA GLY A 321 -21.86 6.78 -10.79
C GLY A 321 -22.98 7.60 -10.15
N GLY A 322 -22.61 8.43 -9.18
CA GLY A 322 -23.53 9.28 -8.43
C GLY A 322 -24.49 8.48 -7.55
N GLY A 323 -25.76 8.90 -7.49
CA GLY A 323 -26.79 8.19 -6.72
C GLY A 323 -27.07 6.77 -7.23
N GLY A 324 -26.91 6.54 -8.53
CA GLY A 324 -27.12 5.25 -9.19
C GLY A 324 -25.88 4.35 -9.22
N HIS A 325 -24.78 4.75 -8.58
CA HIS A 325 -23.56 3.96 -8.57
C HIS A 325 -23.82 2.55 -8.00
N PRO A 326 -23.48 1.45 -8.72
CA PRO A 326 -23.86 0.10 -8.30
C PRO A 326 -23.33 -0.29 -6.90
N PHE A 327 -22.14 0.17 -6.51
CA PHE A 327 -21.62 -0.08 -5.16
C PHE A 327 -22.46 0.54 -4.03
N ASN A 328 -23.27 1.57 -4.28
CA ASN A 328 -24.02 2.27 -3.23
C ASN A 328 -24.99 1.34 -2.48
N SER A 329 -25.59 0.37 -3.17
CA SER A 329 -26.50 -0.61 -2.55
C SER A 329 -25.78 -1.83 -1.94
N HIS A 330 -24.46 -1.94 -2.12
CA HIS A 330 -23.65 -3.09 -1.71
C HIS A 330 -22.44 -2.72 -0.83
N LEU A 331 -22.50 -1.54 -0.18
CA LEU A 331 -21.37 -0.99 0.57
C LEU A 331 -20.88 -1.91 1.68
N ASP A 332 -21.78 -2.54 2.43
CA ASP A 332 -21.39 -3.38 3.57
C ASP A 332 -20.68 -4.66 3.10
N GLU A 333 -21.21 -5.33 2.07
CA GLU A 333 -20.58 -6.48 1.44
C GLU A 333 -19.18 -6.10 0.92
N LEU A 334 -19.08 -5.02 0.13
CA LEU A 334 -17.82 -4.59 -0.46
C LEU A 334 -16.83 -4.08 0.59
N THR A 335 -17.30 -3.46 1.68
CA THR A 335 -16.43 -3.03 2.80
C THR A 335 -15.86 -4.25 3.51
N GLU A 336 -16.68 -5.27 3.77
CA GLU A 336 -16.22 -6.52 4.35
C GLU A 336 -15.19 -7.21 3.42
N ARG A 337 -15.43 -7.22 2.10
CA ARG A 337 -14.48 -7.74 1.13
C ARG A 337 -13.18 -6.95 1.10
N ALA A 338 -13.27 -5.62 1.10
CA ALA A 338 -12.11 -4.74 1.11
C ALA A 338 -11.27 -4.95 2.39
N ALA A 339 -11.92 -5.08 3.56
CA ALA A 339 -11.25 -5.39 4.82
C ALA A 339 -10.55 -6.77 4.81
N LYS A 340 -11.06 -7.73 4.02
CA LYS A 340 -10.42 -9.03 3.75
C LYS A 340 -9.34 -8.98 2.68
N GLY A 341 -8.96 -7.79 2.22
CA GLY A 341 -7.88 -7.58 1.26
C GLY A 341 -8.30 -7.64 -0.21
N THR A 342 -9.60 -7.74 -0.53
CA THR A 342 -10.06 -7.58 -1.92
C THR A 342 -9.77 -6.15 -2.38
N GLY A 343 -9.06 -6.01 -3.50
CA GLY A 343 -8.78 -4.72 -4.10
C GLY A 343 -10.01 -4.10 -4.77
N ILE A 344 -10.14 -2.78 -4.72
CA ILE A 344 -11.25 -2.04 -5.35
C ILE A 344 -10.70 -1.09 -6.41
N VAL A 345 -11.22 -1.18 -7.63
CA VAL A 345 -10.85 -0.29 -8.74
C VAL A 345 -12.11 0.41 -9.26
N CYS A 346 -12.07 1.74 -9.35
CA CYS A 346 -13.17 2.56 -9.87
C CYS A 346 -12.68 3.34 -11.10
N ILE A 347 -13.40 3.21 -12.22
CA ILE A 347 -13.05 3.82 -13.50
C ILE A 347 -14.12 4.82 -13.95
N HIS A 348 -13.67 5.97 -14.44
CA HIS A 348 -14.46 7.06 -15.00
C HIS A 348 -15.61 7.48 -14.09
N TYR A 349 -16.86 7.46 -14.55
CA TYR A 349 -18.03 7.81 -13.75
C TYR A 349 -18.20 6.90 -12.52
N GLY A 350 -17.64 5.69 -12.55
CA GLY A 350 -17.54 4.81 -11.38
C GLY A 350 -16.68 5.34 -10.23
N VAL A 351 -16.02 6.49 -10.37
CA VAL A 351 -15.38 7.20 -9.24
C VAL A 351 -16.32 8.17 -8.51
N GLU A 352 -17.53 8.40 -9.03
CA GLU A 352 -18.52 9.26 -8.41
C GLU A 352 -19.48 8.48 -7.53
N THR A 353 -19.69 8.99 -6.31
CA THR A 353 -20.69 8.48 -5.37
C THR A 353 -21.33 9.64 -4.60
N THR A 354 -22.26 9.35 -3.71
CA THR A 354 -22.93 10.35 -2.87
C THR A 354 -22.15 10.62 -1.59
N ILE A 355 -22.32 11.82 -1.04
CA ILE A 355 -21.74 12.20 0.25
C ILE A 355 -22.27 11.33 1.39
N GLY A 356 -21.50 11.23 2.48
CA GLY A 356 -21.85 10.42 3.65
C GLY A 356 -21.22 9.03 3.60
N LYS A 357 -21.98 7.99 3.97
CA LYS A 357 -21.48 6.60 4.03
C LYS A 357 -20.82 6.13 2.72
N PRO A 358 -21.38 6.39 1.52
CA PRO A 358 -20.77 5.95 0.27
C PRO A 358 -19.44 6.67 -0.03
N GLY A 359 -19.41 8.00 0.09
CA GLY A 359 -18.18 8.79 -0.04
C GLY A 359 -17.08 8.37 0.94
N GLN A 360 -17.45 8.09 2.21
CA GLN A 360 -16.50 7.57 3.20
C GLN A 360 -15.96 6.19 2.79
N ALA A 361 -16.82 5.30 2.29
CA ALA A 361 -16.38 4.00 1.80
C ALA A 361 -15.37 4.14 0.64
N PHE A 362 -15.58 5.08 -0.28
CA PHE A 362 -14.62 5.32 -1.37
C PHE A 362 -13.31 5.91 -0.87
N LEU A 363 -13.35 6.83 0.11
CA LEU A 363 -12.15 7.30 0.79
C LEU A 363 -11.39 6.11 1.40
N ASP A 364 -12.07 5.18 2.04
CA ASP A 364 -11.45 3.99 2.63
C ASP A 364 -10.95 3.00 1.57
N TRP A 365 -11.68 2.84 0.46
CA TRP A 365 -11.39 1.85 -0.58
C TRP A 365 -10.33 2.29 -1.57
N THR A 366 -10.54 3.43 -2.24
CA THR A 366 -9.72 3.94 -3.34
C THR A 366 -8.92 5.17 -2.94
N GLY A 367 -9.21 5.79 -1.79
CA GLY A 367 -8.48 6.96 -1.28
C GLY A 367 -9.04 8.30 -1.73
N GLY A 368 -9.97 8.29 -2.69
CA GLY A 368 -10.60 9.49 -3.22
C GLY A 368 -11.77 9.18 -4.15
N TYR A 369 -12.60 10.18 -4.40
CA TYR A 369 -13.80 10.07 -5.24
C TYR A 369 -14.21 11.42 -5.82
N PHE A 370 -15.11 11.39 -6.81
CA PHE A 370 -15.78 12.60 -7.29
C PHE A 370 -16.89 13.00 -6.32
N GLU A 371 -16.81 14.21 -5.78
CA GLU A 371 -17.84 14.74 -4.89
C GLU A 371 -18.66 15.83 -5.61
N PRO A 372 -20.00 15.66 -5.75
CA PRO A 372 -20.85 16.69 -6.36
C PRO A 372 -20.75 18.04 -5.64
N ASN A 373 -20.72 19.12 -6.42
CA ASN A 373 -20.48 20.51 -6.01
C ASN A 373 -19.05 20.82 -5.53
N TYR A 374 -18.14 19.84 -5.57
CA TYR A 374 -16.73 20.01 -5.21
C TYR A 374 -15.81 19.64 -6.39
N SER A 375 -16.07 18.51 -7.04
CA SER A 375 -15.35 18.04 -8.23
C SER A 375 -15.98 18.55 -9.53
N VAL A 376 -15.25 18.45 -10.65
CA VAL A 376 -15.74 18.85 -11.98
C VAL A 376 -15.38 17.86 -13.08
N ASN A 377 -16.20 17.77 -14.14
CA ASN A 377 -16.05 16.82 -15.25
C ASN A 377 -16.01 17.47 -16.67
N PRO A 378 -15.00 18.29 -17.00
CA PRO A 378 -14.86 18.80 -18.37
C PRO A 378 -14.15 17.79 -19.28
N HIS A 379 -14.36 17.92 -20.59
CA HIS A 379 -13.51 17.29 -21.61
C HIS A 379 -12.28 18.15 -21.90
N TRP A 380 -11.09 17.56 -21.84
CA TRP A 380 -9.84 18.26 -22.15
C TRP A 380 -8.71 17.31 -22.50
N GLN A 381 -7.69 17.85 -23.15
CA GLN A 381 -6.45 17.14 -23.44
C GLN A 381 -5.53 17.18 -22.22
N ALA A 382 -5.35 16.04 -21.56
CA ALA A 382 -4.39 15.90 -20.47
C ALA A 382 -3.03 15.42 -20.99
N TYR A 383 -1.95 15.94 -20.39
CA TYR A 383 -0.57 15.67 -20.76
C TYR A 383 0.22 15.15 -19.55
N TYR A 384 0.31 13.82 -19.43
CA TYR A 384 1.02 13.16 -18.33
C TYR A 384 2.50 13.04 -18.66
N ARG A 385 3.23 14.13 -18.37
CA ARG A 385 4.65 14.30 -18.73
C ARG A 385 5.60 13.50 -17.84
N SER A 386 5.19 13.20 -16.61
CA SER A 386 5.96 12.43 -15.64
C SER A 386 5.01 11.55 -14.84
N LEU A 387 5.51 10.38 -14.42
CA LEU A 387 4.76 9.41 -13.63
C LEU A 387 5.55 9.11 -12.35
N PRO A 388 4.89 8.90 -11.21
CA PRO A 388 5.58 8.50 -9.99
C PRO A 388 6.19 7.10 -10.16
N LYS A 389 7.16 6.77 -9.32
CA LYS A 389 7.61 5.37 -9.19
C LYS A 389 6.57 4.60 -8.38
N HIS A 390 5.73 3.82 -9.05
CA HIS A 390 4.69 3.01 -8.44
C HIS A 390 4.45 1.74 -9.29
N PRO A 391 4.09 0.58 -8.71
CA PRO A 391 3.84 -0.63 -9.52
C PRO A 391 2.80 -0.42 -10.63
N THR A 392 1.81 0.44 -10.42
CA THR A 392 0.80 0.75 -11.45
C THR A 392 1.39 1.49 -12.66
N THR A 393 2.52 2.19 -12.50
CA THR A 393 3.21 2.92 -13.58
C THR A 393 4.36 2.13 -14.20
N ASN A 394 4.58 0.87 -13.79
CA ASN A 394 5.60 0.01 -14.39
C ASN A 394 5.41 -0.12 -15.91
N GLY A 395 6.48 0.16 -16.65
CA GLY A 395 6.48 0.18 -18.11
C GLY A 395 5.59 1.25 -18.75
N VAL A 396 4.92 2.12 -17.98
CA VAL A 396 4.12 3.21 -18.54
C VAL A 396 5.04 4.38 -18.86
N LYS A 397 5.03 4.83 -20.11
CA LYS A 397 5.76 6.02 -20.58
C LYS A 397 4.84 7.26 -20.52
N PRO A 398 5.39 8.48 -20.50
CA PRO A 398 4.62 9.70 -20.67
C PRO A 398 3.68 9.63 -21.89
N PHE A 399 2.47 10.14 -21.73
CA PHE A 399 1.44 10.11 -22.77
C PHE A 399 0.44 11.23 -22.61
N SER A 400 -0.45 11.38 -23.59
CA SER A 400 -1.54 12.34 -23.53
C SER A 400 -2.78 11.77 -24.20
N THR A 401 -3.96 12.07 -23.66
CA THR A 401 -5.25 11.72 -24.27
C THR A 401 -6.29 12.82 -24.02
N HIS A 402 -7.21 12.96 -24.98
CA HIS A 402 -8.42 13.75 -24.79
C HIS A 402 -9.49 12.85 -24.17
N ASP A 403 -10.06 13.26 -23.04
CA ASP A 403 -11.09 12.50 -22.33
C ASP A 403 -11.94 13.46 -21.46
N GLU A 404 -13.02 12.97 -20.86
CA GLU A 404 -13.74 13.68 -19.79
C GLU A 404 -13.01 13.49 -18.45
N TRP A 405 -11.80 14.06 -18.36
CA TRP A 405 -10.95 13.91 -17.19
C TRP A 405 -11.48 14.73 -16.00
N TYR A 406 -12.02 14.04 -15.00
CA TYR A 406 -12.50 14.70 -13.78
C TYR A 406 -11.35 15.17 -12.92
N TYR A 407 -11.53 16.31 -12.25
CA TYR A 407 -10.56 16.86 -11.32
C TYR A 407 -11.21 17.59 -10.14
N HIS A 408 -10.35 18.12 -9.25
CA HIS A 408 -10.74 18.64 -7.94
C HIS A 408 -11.45 17.55 -7.11
N MET A 409 -10.84 16.37 -7.12
CA MET A 409 -11.35 15.16 -6.47
C MET A 409 -11.28 15.30 -4.94
N ARG A 410 -12.25 14.72 -4.24
CA ARG A 410 -12.17 14.59 -2.79
C ARG A 410 -11.20 13.46 -2.46
N PHE A 411 -10.15 13.77 -1.72
CA PHE A 411 -9.21 12.78 -1.18
C PHE A 411 -9.29 12.70 0.33
N ARG A 412 -8.70 11.64 0.90
CA ARG A 412 -8.42 11.58 2.35
C ARG A 412 -7.69 12.85 2.79
N GLU A 413 -7.86 13.21 4.06
CA GLU A 413 -7.15 14.38 4.61
C GLU A 413 -5.65 14.26 4.34
N LYS A 414 -5.05 15.33 3.79
CA LYS A 414 -3.63 15.38 3.42
C LYS A 414 -3.17 14.28 2.46
N MET A 415 -4.10 13.63 1.75
CA MET A 415 -3.84 12.49 0.86
C MET A 415 -3.14 11.31 1.57
N GLU A 416 -3.43 11.07 2.84
CA GLU A 416 -2.79 10.01 3.62
C GLU A 416 -2.97 8.62 2.96
N GLY A 417 -1.85 7.97 2.66
CA GLY A 417 -1.82 6.66 2.00
C GLY A 417 -2.28 6.69 0.53
N VAL A 418 -2.45 7.88 -0.07
CA VAL A 418 -2.85 8.06 -1.47
C VAL A 418 -1.68 8.59 -2.28
N THR A 419 -1.32 7.88 -3.34
CA THR A 419 -0.31 8.30 -4.31
C THR A 419 -1.00 8.83 -5.56
N PRO A 420 -0.84 10.12 -5.92
CA PRO A 420 -1.25 10.62 -7.23
C PRO A 420 -0.49 9.88 -8.33
N ILE A 421 -1.21 9.35 -9.32
CA ILE A 421 -0.65 8.54 -10.41
C ILE A 421 -0.63 9.31 -11.73
N LEU A 422 -1.78 9.87 -12.11
CA LEU A 422 -1.90 10.76 -13.26
C LEU A 422 -2.18 12.17 -12.75
N THR A 423 -1.32 13.12 -13.12
CA THR A 423 -1.40 14.51 -12.67
C THR A 423 -1.07 15.45 -13.82
N ASP A 424 -1.89 16.48 -14.01
CA ASP A 424 -1.64 17.60 -14.92
C ASP A 424 -2.39 18.84 -14.43
N LEU A 425 -2.14 20.01 -15.00
CA LEU A 425 -2.90 21.23 -14.73
C LEU A 425 -3.93 21.44 -15.85
N PRO A 426 -5.25 21.33 -15.57
CA PRO A 426 -6.28 21.57 -16.59
C PRO A 426 -6.18 22.99 -17.15
N PRO A 427 -6.37 23.20 -18.46
CA PRO A 427 -6.35 24.54 -19.02
C PRO A 427 -7.54 25.35 -18.51
N ALA A 428 -7.38 26.68 -18.43
CA ALA A 428 -8.44 27.59 -17.99
C ALA A 428 -9.72 27.48 -18.83
N THR A 429 -9.61 27.06 -20.09
CA THR A 429 -10.74 26.78 -20.99
C THR A 429 -11.71 25.72 -20.48
N THR A 430 -11.28 24.87 -19.54
CA THR A 430 -12.19 23.93 -18.86
C THR A 430 -13.21 24.63 -17.97
N LEU A 431 -12.97 25.88 -17.58
CA LEU A 431 -13.80 26.62 -16.62
C LEU A 431 -14.33 27.95 -17.19
N VAL A 432 -13.53 28.67 -17.97
CA VAL A 432 -13.85 30.02 -18.46
C VAL A 432 -13.61 30.17 -19.95
N VAL A 433 -14.32 31.11 -20.57
CA VAL A 433 -14.09 31.49 -21.97
C VAL A 433 -12.86 32.39 -22.04
N LEU A 434 -11.95 32.06 -22.97
CA LEU A 434 -10.79 32.90 -23.29
C LEU A 434 -11.02 33.62 -24.62
N ASP A 435 -10.48 34.84 -24.74
CA ASP A 435 -10.41 35.55 -26.01
C ASP A 435 -9.27 35.00 -26.89
N LYS A 436 -9.14 35.55 -28.11
CA LYS A 436 -8.11 35.17 -29.07
C LYS A 436 -6.67 35.38 -28.58
N ASP A 437 -6.47 36.23 -27.57
CA ASP A 437 -5.18 36.56 -26.98
C ASP A 437 -4.93 35.74 -25.69
N GLY A 438 -5.83 34.81 -25.35
CA GLY A 438 -5.74 33.94 -24.19
C GLY A 438 -6.18 34.59 -22.87
N LYS A 439 -6.82 35.76 -22.91
CA LYS A 439 -7.31 36.44 -21.70
C LYS A 439 -8.72 35.99 -21.37
N ILE A 440 -9.05 35.96 -20.07
CA ILE A 440 -10.38 35.61 -19.58
C ILE A 440 -11.39 36.65 -20.06
N VAL A 441 -12.43 36.20 -20.76
CA VAL A 441 -13.57 37.04 -21.14
C VAL A 441 -14.38 37.33 -19.88
N MET A 442 -14.65 38.61 -19.63
CA MET A 442 -15.49 39.06 -18.51
C MET A 442 -16.89 39.38 -19.02
N GLU A 443 -17.91 39.09 -18.23
CA GLU A 443 -19.30 39.47 -18.48
C GLU A 443 -19.90 40.21 -17.28
N GLU A 444 -20.96 40.98 -17.52
CA GLU A 444 -21.67 41.70 -16.47
C GLU A 444 -22.83 40.82 -15.97
N LYS A 445 -22.81 40.50 -14.68
CA LYS A 445 -23.84 39.70 -14.01
C LYS A 445 -24.12 40.31 -12.64
N ASP A 446 -25.39 40.61 -12.36
CA ASP A 446 -25.83 41.22 -11.10
C ASP A 446 -25.05 42.50 -10.72
N GLY A 447 -24.75 43.34 -11.72
CA GLY A 447 -23.99 44.58 -11.55
C GLY A 447 -22.49 44.40 -11.23
N LYS A 448 -21.96 43.17 -11.36
CA LYS A 448 -20.54 42.85 -11.16
C LYS A 448 -19.93 42.31 -12.44
N LYS A 449 -18.67 42.68 -12.71
CA LYS A 449 -17.87 42.02 -13.74
C LYS A 449 -17.35 40.69 -13.21
N VAL A 450 -17.78 39.59 -13.82
CA VAL A 450 -17.39 38.22 -13.45
C VAL A 450 -16.78 37.51 -14.66
N PRO A 451 -15.91 36.49 -14.46
CA PRO A 451 -15.45 35.65 -15.55
C PRO A 451 -16.63 34.97 -16.26
N LYS A 452 -16.66 35.04 -17.59
CA LYS A 452 -17.61 34.29 -18.41
C LYS A 452 -17.25 32.81 -18.34
N LEU A 453 -18.16 32.01 -17.78
CA LEU A 453 -17.95 30.57 -17.60
C LEU A 453 -18.06 29.84 -18.95
N SER A 454 -17.24 28.80 -19.14
CA SER A 454 -17.29 27.93 -20.33
C SER A 454 -18.53 27.03 -20.34
N ARG A 455 -19.05 26.70 -19.16
CA ARG A 455 -20.28 25.93 -18.90
C ARG A 455 -21.02 26.53 -17.70
N PRO A 456 -22.35 26.39 -17.58
CA PRO A 456 -23.06 26.82 -16.38
C PRO A 456 -22.48 26.17 -15.10
N GLU A 457 -22.51 26.90 -13.99
CA GLU A 457 -22.18 26.35 -12.68
C GLU A 457 -23.30 25.40 -12.22
N ASN A 458 -22.92 24.16 -11.88
CA ASN A 458 -23.82 23.13 -11.36
C ASN A 458 -23.03 22.10 -10.53
N ALA A 459 -23.68 21.01 -10.12
CA ALA A 459 -23.09 19.97 -9.30
C ALA A 459 -21.82 19.31 -9.89
N HIS A 460 -21.59 19.42 -11.20
CA HIS A 460 -20.46 18.80 -11.88
C HIS A 460 -19.57 19.79 -12.62
N ASN A 461 -19.88 21.07 -12.59
CA ASN A 461 -19.19 22.05 -13.42
C ASN A 461 -19.00 23.38 -12.73
N ASN A 462 -17.85 23.99 -12.99
CA ASN A 462 -17.56 25.37 -12.67
C ASN A 462 -17.81 25.76 -11.21
N ASN A 463 -17.70 24.85 -10.25
CA ASN A 463 -17.84 25.23 -8.85
C ASN A 463 -16.70 26.19 -8.42
N PRO A 464 -16.91 27.04 -7.39
CA PRO A 464 -15.91 28.02 -6.94
C PRO A 464 -14.57 27.40 -6.52
N HIS A 465 -14.58 26.18 -5.98
CA HIS A 465 -13.37 25.51 -5.51
C HIS A 465 -12.45 25.12 -6.67
N ALA A 466 -13.01 24.50 -7.71
CA ALA A 466 -12.27 24.16 -8.93
C ALA A 466 -11.72 25.40 -9.63
N ARG A 467 -12.49 26.50 -9.68
CA ARG A 467 -12.03 27.80 -10.21
C ARG A 467 -10.83 28.33 -9.45
N LYS A 468 -10.91 28.38 -8.13
CA LYS A 468 -9.78 28.83 -7.31
C LYS A 468 -8.55 27.96 -7.55
N ALA A 469 -8.70 26.63 -7.50
CA ALA A 469 -7.59 25.69 -7.64
C ALA A 469 -6.85 25.82 -8.98
N VAL A 470 -7.57 25.99 -10.09
CA VAL A 470 -6.99 26.01 -11.45
C VAL A 470 -6.64 27.43 -11.92
N LEU A 471 -7.52 28.40 -11.68
CA LEU A 471 -7.35 29.76 -12.21
C LEU A 471 -6.42 30.61 -11.35
N GLU A 472 -6.47 30.46 -10.03
CA GLU A 472 -5.72 31.27 -9.08
C GLU A 472 -4.51 30.52 -8.54
N ASP A 473 -4.72 29.37 -7.90
CA ASP A 473 -3.66 28.65 -7.18
C ASP A 473 -2.70 27.91 -8.12
N LYS A 474 -3.15 27.63 -9.36
CA LYS A 474 -2.41 26.80 -10.34
C LYS A 474 -2.02 25.43 -9.77
N SER A 475 -2.86 24.90 -8.90
CA SER A 475 -2.65 23.62 -8.22
C SER A 475 -2.76 22.47 -9.23
N PRO A 476 -1.75 21.58 -9.32
CA PRO A 476 -1.86 20.36 -10.11
C PRO A 476 -3.08 19.54 -9.71
N GLN A 477 -3.71 18.90 -10.67
CA GLN A 477 -4.91 18.10 -10.46
C GLN A 477 -4.65 16.64 -10.74
N HIS A 478 -5.25 15.76 -9.93
CA HIS A 478 -5.00 14.32 -9.97
C HIS A 478 -6.19 13.59 -10.60
N THR A 479 -5.95 12.94 -11.74
CA THR A 479 -6.97 12.25 -12.54
C THR A 479 -6.91 10.73 -12.40
N ALA A 480 -5.84 10.20 -11.80
CA ALA A 480 -5.79 8.83 -11.31
C ALA A 480 -4.92 8.75 -10.06
N TRP A 481 -5.23 7.83 -9.17
CA TRP A 481 -4.56 7.66 -7.89
C TRP A 481 -4.59 6.21 -7.42
N ALA A 482 -3.60 5.84 -6.62
CA ALA A 482 -3.51 4.54 -5.98
C ALA A 482 -3.53 4.73 -4.46
N THR A 483 -4.22 3.84 -3.75
CA THR A 483 -4.20 3.80 -2.28
C THR A 483 -3.72 2.45 -1.80
N GLN A 484 -2.84 2.46 -0.81
CA GLN A 484 -2.51 1.27 -0.05
C GLN A 484 -2.89 1.53 1.41
N ARG A 485 -3.88 0.77 1.89
CA ARG A 485 -4.34 0.82 3.27
C ARG A 485 -3.31 0.19 4.20
N ALA A 486 -3.36 0.56 5.47
CA ALA A 486 -2.49 0.01 6.51
C ALA A 486 -2.66 -1.51 6.68
N ASP A 487 -3.82 -2.08 6.33
CA ASP A 487 -4.07 -3.53 6.35
C ASP A 487 -3.50 -4.28 5.14
N GLY A 488 -2.86 -3.57 4.19
CA GLY A 488 -2.32 -4.14 2.96
C GLY A 488 -3.32 -4.17 1.80
N GLY A 489 -4.58 -3.81 2.04
CA GLY A 489 -5.59 -3.63 1.01
C GLY A 489 -5.21 -2.52 0.02
N ARG A 490 -5.52 -2.72 -1.25
CA ARG A 490 -5.12 -1.84 -2.35
C ARG A 490 -6.36 -1.32 -3.07
N GLY A 491 -6.32 -0.06 -3.49
CA GLY A 491 -7.38 0.50 -4.31
C GLY A 491 -6.86 1.47 -5.35
N PHE A 492 -7.64 1.67 -6.40
CA PHE A 492 -7.26 2.54 -7.51
C PHE A 492 -8.48 3.29 -8.02
N GLY A 493 -8.34 4.60 -8.24
CA GLY A 493 -9.34 5.41 -8.89
C GLY A 493 -8.75 6.08 -10.13
N CYS A 494 -9.54 6.17 -11.20
CA CYS A 494 -9.17 6.86 -12.42
C CYS A 494 -10.40 7.54 -13.01
N SER A 495 -10.33 8.83 -13.30
CA SER A 495 -11.43 9.59 -13.88
C SER A 495 -11.55 9.48 -15.40
N GLY A 496 -10.57 8.87 -16.08
CA GLY A 496 -10.61 8.66 -17.53
C GLY A 496 -11.33 7.38 -17.94
N GLY A 497 -11.62 7.27 -19.23
CA GLY A 497 -12.45 6.21 -19.79
C GLY A 497 -13.85 6.66 -20.17
N HIS A 498 -14.09 7.95 -20.44
CA HIS A 498 -15.34 8.38 -21.09
C HIS A 498 -15.34 7.90 -22.53
N ASP A 499 -14.29 8.28 -23.27
CA ASP A 499 -14.10 7.92 -24.66
C ASP A 499 -13.52 6.50 -24.76
N HIS A 500 -14.33 5.57 -25.26
CA HIS A 500 -13.96 4.15 -25.41
C HIS A 500 -12.70 3.97 -26.27
N TRP A 501 -12.47 4.86 -27.24
CA TRP A 501 -11.32 4.76 -28.14
C TRP A 501 -9.99 4.95 -27.39
N ASN A 502 -9.99 5.58 -26.22
CA ASN A 502 -8.78 5.75 -25.40
C ASN A 502 -8.23 4.42 -24.88
N TRP A 503 -9.02 3.33 -24.85
CA TRP A 503 -8.47 1.99 -24.61
C TRP A 503 -7.47 1.56 -25.70
N GLY A 504 -7.49 2.20 -26.87
CA GLY A 504 -6.48 2.05 -27.91
C GLY A 504 -5.09 2.57 -27.50
N ASN A 505 -5.02 3.58 -26.62
CA ASN A 505 -3.76 4.15 -26.18
C ASN A 505 -2.97 3.13 -25.33
N PRO A 506 -1.76 2.72 -25.76
CA PRO A 506 -1.02 1.65 -25.11
C PRO A 506 -0.59 2.01 -23.68
N GLN A 507 -0.29 3.28 -23.40
CA GLN A 507 0.16 3.73 -22.08
C GLN A 507 -1.00 3.79 -21.10
N PHE A 508 -2.13 4.38 -21.51
CA PHE A 508 -3.33 4.42 -20.69
C PHE A 508 -3.86 3.01 -20.41
N ARG A 509 -3.92 2.16 -21.44
CA ARG A 509 -4.32 0.75 -21.28
C ARG A 509 -3.39 -0.02 -20.35
N ARG A 510 -2.06 0.14 -20.49
CA ARG A 510 -1.08 -0.50 -19.58
C ARG A 510 -1.29 -0.07 -18.14
N LEU A 511 -1.52 1.22 -17.90
CA LEU A 511 -1.78 1.74 -16.57
C LEU A 511 -2.97 1.04 -15.89
N ILE A 512 -4.10 0.90 -16.59
CA ILE A 512 -5.29 0.26 -16.04
C ILE A 512 -5.10 -1.25 -15.85
N LEU A 513 -4.42 -1.92 -16.78
CA LEU A 513 -4.07 -3.34 -16.58
C LEU A 513 -3.16 -3.54 -15.37
N ASN A 514 -2.13 -2.70 -15.23
CA ASN A 514 -1.24 -2.71 -14.09
C ASN A 514 -2.00 -2.45 -12.79
N SER A 515 -2.96 -1.51 -12.77
CA SER A 515 -3.75 -1.23 -11.57
C SER A 515 -4.57 -2.44 -11.14
N ILE A 516 -5.22 -3.13 -12.06
CA ILE A 516 -6.02 -4.33 -11.75
C ILE A 516 -5.13 -5.46 -11.23
N VAL A 517 -3.97 -5.71 -11.86
CA VAL A 517 -3.01 -6.73 -11.38
C VAL A 517 -2.49 -6.36 -9.98
N TRP A 518 -2.12 -5.10 -9.78
CA TRP A 518 -1.63 -4.61 -8.50
C TRP A 518 -2.70 -4.71 -7.40
N THR A 519 -3.94 -4.29 -7.65
CA THR A 519 -5.01 -4.39 -6.66
C THR A 519 -5.44 -5.82 -6.38
N ALA A 520 -5.23 -6.77 -7.31
CA ALA A 520 -5.41 -8.21 -7.08
C ALA A 520 -4.36 -8.82 -6.13
N GLY A 521 -3.36 -8.03 -5.71
CA GLY A 521 -2.25 -8.49 -4.89
C GLY A 521 -1.18 -9.23 -5.69
N VAL A 522 -1.13 -9.04 -7.01
CA VAL A 522 -0.10 -9.61 -7.89
C VAL A 522 0.96 -8.54 -8.17
N ASP A 523 2.23 -8.96 -8.22
CA ASP A 523 3.32 -8.07 -8.60
C ASP A 523 3.21 -7.70 -10.08
N VAL A 524 3.19 -6.40 -10.36
CA VAL A 524 3.18 -5.89 -11.73
C VAL A 524 4.59 -6.04 -12.30
N PRO A 525 4.77 -6.69 -13.47
CA PRO A 525 6.08 -6.81 -14.11
C PRO A 525 6.77 -5.44 -14.26
N ALA A 526 8.10 -5.39 -14.23
CA ALA A 526 8.84 -4.12 -14.35
C ALA A 526 8.53 -3.38 -15.66
N ASP A 527 8.32 -4.12 -16.75
CA ASP A 527 7.92 -3.59 -18.07
C ASP A 527 6.39 -3.39 -18.21
N GLY A 528 5.65 -3.59 -17.11
CA GLY A 528 4.19 -3.56 -17.06
C GLY A 528 3.53 -4.82 -17.60
N VAL A 529 2.20 -4.88 -17.47
CA VAL A 529 1.39 -5.95 -18.05
C VAL A 529 1.55 -5.91 -19.59
N PRO A 530 1.78 -7.06 -20.24
CA PRO A 530 1.79 -7.13 -21.70
C PRO A 530 0.45 -6.66 -22.29
N ILE A 531 0.51 -5.62 -23.11
CA ILE A 531 -0.70 -4.92 -23.61
C ILE A 531 -1.18 -5.37 -24.99
N GLY A 532 -0.38 -6.18 -25.69
CA GLY A 532 -0.63 -6.61 -27.06
C GLY A 532 -0.82 -5.45 -28.07
N LYS A 533 -1.05 -5.80 -29.33
CA LYS A 533 -1.57 -4.86 -30.33
C LYS A 533 -3.09 -4.86 -30.22
N VAL A 534 -3.70 -3.68 -30.18
CA VAL A 534 -5.16 -3.50 -30.24
C VAL A 534 -5.51 -2.90 -31.59
N THR A 535 -6.52 -3.47 -32.23
CA THR A 535 -7.06 -3.02 -33.52
C THR A 535 -8.39 -2.32 -33.34
N VAL A 536 -8.87 -1.61 -34.38
CA VAL A 536 -10.23 -1.05 -34.38
C VAL A 536 -11.27 -2.15 -34.14
N ASP A 537 -11.09 -3.33 -34.75
CA ASP A 537 -12.03 -4.43 -34.60
C ASP A 537 -11.99 -5.05 -33.19
N ASP A 538 -10.87 -4.98 -32.48
CA ASP A 538 -10.84 -5.35 -31.06
C ASP A 538 -11.60 -4.35 -30.18
N LEU A 539 -11.52 -3.06 -30.51
CA LEU A 539 -12.30 -2.02 -29.83
C LEU A 539 -13.80 -2.16 -30.14
N LEU A 540 -14.16 -2.63 -31.34
CA LEU A 540 -15.56 -2.82 -31.73
C LEU A 540 -16.26 -4.03 -31.07
N LYS A 541 -15.50 -4.97 -30.49
CA LYS A 541 -16.09 -6.17 -29.89
C LYS A 541 -16.86 -5.82 -28.61
N ASN A 542 -18.05 -6.42 -28.49
CA ASN A 542 -18.93 -6.27 -27.33
C ASN A 542 -19.34 -4.83 -27.03
N HIS A 543 -19.42 -3.96 -28.05
CA HIS A 543 -19.99 -2.62 -27.90
C HIS A 543 -21.37 -2.67 -27.29
N ASP A 544 -21.64 -1.70 -26.44
CA ASP A 544 -22.90 -1.59 -25.71
C ASP A 544 -24.02 -1.07 -26.61
N GLU A 545 -23.67 -0.19 -27.54
CA GLU A 545 -24.56 0.44 -28.51
C GLU A 545 -24.39 -0.15 -29.93
N PRO A 546 -25.44 -0.12 -30.77
CA PRO A 546 -25.33 -0.53 -32.17
C PRO A 546 -24.26 0.26 -32.92
N ILE A 547 -23.42 -0.45 -33.68
CA ILE A 547 -22.42 0.17 -34.55
C ILE A 547 -23.12 0.99 -35.64
N PRO A 548 -22.80 2.30 -35.81
CA PRO A 548 -23.41 3.13 -36.84
C PRO A 548 -23.18 2.58 -38.25
N ALA A 549 -24.18 2.72 -39.13
CA ALA A 549 -24.09 2.25 -40.52
C ALA A 549 -22.96 2.91 -41.32
N ASP A 550 -22.57 4.12 -40.94
CA ASP A 550 -21.47 4.89 -41.54
C ASP A 550 -20.15 4.78 -40.74
N PHE A 551 -20.03 3.80 -39.83
CA PHE A 551 -18.83 3.61 -39.01
C PHE A 551 -17.55 3.51 -39.86
N ASP A 552 -17.56 2.65 -40.89
CA ASP A 552 -16.37 2.39 -41.70
C ASP A 552 -15.92 3.62 -42.50
N THR A 553 -16.84 4.52 -42.86
CA THR A 553 -16.52 5.70 -43.66
C THR A 553 -16.21 6.94 -42.81
N LYS A 554 -16.89 7.13 -41.68
CA LYS A 554 -16.74 8.33 -40.84
C LYS A 554 -15.90 8.13 -39.59
N HIS A 555 -15.95 6.96 -38.95
CA HIS A 555 -15.37 6.75 -37.62
C HIS A 555 -14.07 5.94 -37.68
N ARG A 556 -14.05 4.84 -38.45
CA ARG A 556 -12.88 3.96 -38.57
C ARG A 556 -11.59 4.69 -38.97
N PRO A 557 -11.56 5.59 -39.97
CA PRO A 557 -10.32 6.26 -40.35
C PRO A 557 -9.74 7.13 -39.23
N ARG A 558 -10.61 7.84 -38.49
CA ARG A 558 -10.21 8.66 -37.34
C ARG A 558 -9.62 7.79 -36.22
N ILE A 559 -10.30 6.69 -35.87
CA ILE A 559 -9.85 5.79 -34.80
C ILE A 559 -8.54 5.09 -35.19
N GLN A 560 -8.41 4.67 -36.45
CA GLN A 560 -7.17 4.07 -36.95
C GLN A 560 -6.01 5.08 -36.88
N ALA A 561 -6.24 6.33 -37.25
CA ALA A 561 -5.22 7.38 -37.13
C ALA A 561 -4.76 7.59 -35.68
N LEU A 562 -5.68 7.57 -34.71
CA LEU A 562 -5.33 7.64 -33.28
C LEU A 562 -4.47 6.45 -32.84
N LEU A 563 -4.85 5.23 -33.24
CA LEU A 563 -4.07 4.02 -32.95
C LEU A 563 -2.65 4.11 -33.54
N ASP A 564 -2.53 4.55 -34.78
CA ASP A 564 -1.24 4.67 -35.47
C ASP A 564 -0.36 5.72 -34.78
N GLU A 565 -0.92 6.87 -34.41
CA GLU A 565 -0.24 7.92 -33.66
C GLU A 565 0.27 7.40 -32.31
N TRP A 566 -0.59 6.80 -31.50
CA TRP A 566 -0.22 6.31 -30.17
C TRP A 566 0.80 5.17 -30.21
N ASN A 567 0.69 4.27 -31.18
CA ASN A 567 1.67 3.20 -31.37
C ASN A 567 3.03 3.76 -31.81
N ALA A 568 3.05 4.77 -32.69
CA ALA A 568 4.27 5.45 -33.09
C ALA A 568 4.92 6.21 -31.92
N GLN A 569 4.13 6.80 -31.02
CA GLN A 569 4.63 7.44 -29.80
C GLN A 569 5.20 6.42 -28.81
N ALA A 570 4.59 5.24 -28.67
CA ALA A 570 5.06 4.21 -27.74
C ALA A 570 6.36 3.51 -28.17
N ALA A 571 6.61 3.45 -29.49
CA ALA A 571 7.81 2.87 -30.08
C ALA A 571 9.06 3.74 -29.93
N LYS A 572 8.90 5.04 -29.69
CA LYS A 572 9.96 5.98 -29.31
C LYS A 572 10.26 5.85 -27.81
#